data_AF-A0A1M5HQ21-F1
#
_entry.id   AF-A0A1M5HQ21-F1
#
_cell.length_a   1.000
_cell.length_b   1.000
_cell.length_c   1.000
_cell.angle_alpha   90.00
_cell.angle_beta   90.00
_cell.angle_gamma   90.00
#
_symmetry.space_group_name_H-M   'P 1'
#
loop_
_entity.id
_entity.type
_entity.pdbx_description
1 polymer ?
#
loop_
_entity_poly.entity_id
_entity_poly.type
_entity_poly.pdbx_seq_one_letter_code
_entity_poly.pdbx_strand_id
1 'polypeptide(L)' 'MKNFFKKYFNSIALIVGTITFIANVPAFLNREGGMVALIFGGIGLLAWLVLTIAIHKENNEKPDHRTSG' A
#
# COMPACT_ATOMS: atom_id res chain seq x y z
N MET A 1 13.23 5.11 18.12
CA MET A 1 12.32 4.06 17.61
C MET A 1 11.10 4.59 16.84
N LYS A 2 10.44 5.68 17.26
CA LYS A 2 9.22 6.20 16.59
C LYS A 2 9.41 6.58 15.09
N ASN A 3 10.58 7.11 14.71
CA ASN A 3 10.86 7.49 13.32
C ASN A 3 11.09 6.28 12.38
N PHE A 4 11.60 5.17 12.90
CA PHE A 4 11.77 3.94 12.12
C PHE A 4 10.40 3.36 11.75
N PHE A 5 9.52 3.18 12.74
CA PHE A 5 8.16 2.74 12.48
C PHE A 5 7.47 3.66 11.47
N LYS A 6 7.52 4.99 11.64
CA LYS A 6 6.86 5.89 10.69
C LYS A 6 7.40 5.80 9.26
N LYS A 7 8.70 5.54 9.08
CA LYS A 7 9.35 5.42 7.76
C LYS A 7 9.07 4.07 7.10
N TYR A 8 9.01 2.98 7.86
CA TYR A 8 8.83 1.63 7.33
C TYR A 8 7.38 1.12 7.44
N PHE A 9 6.50 1.80 8.16
CA PHE A 9 5.11 1.36 8.38
C PHE A 9 4.37 1.16 7.06
N ASN A 10 4.56 2.06 6.08
CA ASN A 10 3.93 1.91 4.78
C ASN A 10 4.44 0.67 4.03
N SER A 11 5.75 0.43 4.03
CA SER A 11 6.35 -0.75 3.41
C SER A 11 5.94 -2.04 4.13
N ILE A 12 5.91 -2.03 5.46
CA ILE A 12 5.48 -3.17 6.28
C ILE A 12 3.99 -3.46 6.06
N ALA A 13 3.13 -2.43 6.05
CA ALA A 13 1.70 -2.57 5.77
C ALA A 13 1.45 -3.16 4.37
N LEU A 14 2.26 -2.78 3.38
CA LEU A 14 2.21 -3.34 2.03
C LEU A 14 2.60 -4.81 2.00
N ILE A 15 3.69 -5.18 2.68
CA ILE A 15 4.14 -6.56 2.78
C ILE A 15 3.09 -7.41 3.50
N VAL A 16 2.58 -6.94 4.65
CA VAL A 16 1.54 -7.64 5.43
C VAL A 16 0.27 -7.79 4.61
N GLY A 17 -0.21 -6.73 3.96
CA GLY A 17 -1.40 -6.79 3.10
C GLY A 17 -1.25 -7.78 1.95
N THR A 18 -0.06 -7.83 1.33
CA THR A 18 0.23 -8.78 0.24
C THR A 18 0.26 -10.23 0.75
N ILE A 19 0.90 -10.49 1.89
CA ILE A 19 0.96 -11.83 2.50
C ILE A 19 -0.43 -12.29 2.92
N THR A 20 -1.21 -11.43 3.58
CA THR A 20 -2.59 -11.75 3.98
C THR A 20 -3.49 -11.99 2.78
N PHE A 21 -3.30 -11.23 1.69
CA PHE A 21 -4.01 -11.45 0.45
C PHE A 21 -3.67 -12.84 -0.13
N ILE A 22 -2.38 -13.14 -0.35
CA ILE A 22 -1.88 -14.43 -0.89
C ILE A 22 -2.35 -15.61 -0.03
N ALA A 23 -2.25 -15.50 1.30
CA ALA A 23 -2.67 -16.57 2.21
C ALA A 23 -4.17 -16.87 2.15
N ASN A 24 -5.00 -15.87 1.81
CA ASN A 24 -6.44 -16.06 1.65
C ASN A 24 -6.87 -16.39 0.21
N VAL A 25 -5.97 -16.31 -0.78
CA VAL A 25 -6.26 -16.72 -2.17
C VAL A 25 -6.88 -18.12 -2.26
N PRO A 26 -6.37 -19.16 -1.56
CA PRO A 26 -6.96 -20.50 -1.61
C PRO A 26 -8.37 -20.55 -1.01
N ALA A 27 -8.64 -19.74 0.01
CA ALA A 27 -9.96 -19.64 0.63
C ALA A 27 -10.98 -18.94 -0.30
N PHE A 28 -10.52 -17.97 -1.10
CA PHE A 28 -11.34 -17.31 -2.10
C PHE A 28 -11.60 -18.24 -3.30
N LEU A 29 -10.58 -18.90 -3.86
CA LEU A 29 -10.71 -19.79 -5.03
C LEU A 29 -11.76 -20.90 -4.86
N ASN A 30 -11.98 -21.38 -3.63
CA ASN A 30 -12.95 -22.44 -3.33
C ASN A 30 -14.38 -21.94 -3.09
N ARG A 31 -14.66 -20.64 -3.21
CA ARG A 31 -16.01 -20.07 -3.07
C ARG A 31 -16.50 -19.49 -4.39
N GLU A 32 -17.78 -19.69 -4.68
CA GLU A 32 -18.49 -18.98 -5.74
C GLU A 32 -18.44 -17.47 -5.44
N GLY A 33 -17.63 -16.72 -6.19
CA GLY A 33 -17.32 -15.30 -5.93
C GLY A 33 -15.87 -15.00 -5.54
N GLY A 34 -15.04 -16.02 -5.35
CA GLY A 34 -13.62 -15.89 -5.07
C GLY A 34 -12.85 -15.08 -6.11
N MET A 35 -13.13 -15.33 -7.38
CA MET A 35 -12.49 -14.63 -8.50
C MET A 35 -12.75 -13.13 -8.45
N VAL A 36 -13.97 -12.74 -8.06
CA VAL A 36 -14.37 -11.34 -7.89
C VAL A 36 -13.60 -10.72 -6.74
N ALA A 37 -13.53 -11.40 -5.59
CA ALA A 37 -12.76 -10.93 -4.43
C ALA A 37 -11.26 -10.74 -4.75
N LEU A 38 -10.68 -11.62 -5.56
CA LEU A 38 -9.29 -11.50 -6.02
C LEU A 38 -9.07 -10.30 -6.94
N ILE A 39 -9.99 -10.07 -7.88
CA ILE A 39 -9.91 -8.92 -8.81
C ILE A 39 -10.04 -7.61 -8.04
N PHE A 40 -11.06 -7.47 -7.18
CA PHE A 40 -11.26 -6.26 -6.39
C PHE A 40 -10.14 -6.03 -5.37
N GLY A 41 -9.62 -7.10 -4.74
CA GLY A 41 -8.46 -7.01 -3.85
C GLY A 41 -7.19 -6.57 -4.58
N GLY A 42 -6.94 -7.10 -5.78
CA GLY A 42 -5.82 -6.69 -6.62
C GLY A 42 -5.91 -5.22 -7.08
N ILE A 43 -7.10 -4.78 -7.51
CA ILE A 43 -7.34 -3.37 -7.90
C ILE A 43 -7.15 -2.44 -6.70
N GLY A 44 -7.64 -2.82 -5.51
CA GLY A 44 -7.45 -2.04 -4.28
C GLY A 44 -5.97 -1.86 -3.92
N LEU A 45 -5.18 -2.92 -4.07
CA LEU A 45 -3.74 -2.89 -3.80
C LEU A 45 -2.99 -1.98 -4.80
N LEU A 46 -3.34 -2.04 -6.09
CA LEU A 46 -2.82 -1.15 -7.13
C LEU A 46 -3.17 0.32 -6.87
N ALA A 47 -4.42 0.62 -6.51
CA ALA A 47 -4.87 1.97 -6.19
C ALA A 47 -4.10 2.55 -5.00
N TRP A 48 -3.86 1.73 -3.97
CA TRP A 48 -3.09 2.14 -2.80
C TRP A 48 -1.61 2.40 -3.13
N LEU A 49 -1.03 1.62 -4.05
CA LEU A 49 0.32 1.81 -4.55
C LEU A 49 0.46 3.14 -5.33
N VAL A 50 -0.48 3.42 -6.24
CA VAL A 50 -0.53 4.67 -7.01
C VAL A 50 -0.68 5.88 -6.08
N LEU A 51 -1.58 5.79 -5.10
CA LEU A 51 -1.79 6.87 -4.12
C LEU A 51 -0.51 7.13 -3.30
N THR A 52 0.16 6.06 -2.88
CA THR A 52 1.42 6.18 -2.12
C THR A 52 2.52 6.83 -2.95
N ILE A 53 2.65 6.47 -4.23
CA ILE A 53 3.62 7.08 -5.15
C ILE A 53 3.28 8.55 -5.38
N ALA A 54 2.00 8.88 -5.59
CA ALA A 54 1.57 10.26 -5.78
C ALA A 54 1.88 11.14 -4.55
N ILE A 55 1.57 10.66 -3.35
CA ILE A 55 1.88 11.35 -2.09
C ILE A 55 3.40 11.49 -1.91
N HIS A 56 4.18 10.44 -2.23
CA HIS A 56 5.63 10.52 -2.14
C HIS A 56 6.20 11.52 -3.14
N LYS A 57 5.69 11.55 -4.38
CA LYS A 57 6.10 12.52 -5.40
C LYS A 57 5.78 13.95 -4.97
N GLU A 58 4.57 14.22 -4.50
CA GLU A 58 4.17 15.55 -4.01
C GLU A 58 5.03 16.04 -2.84
N ASN A 59 5.39 15.15 -1.91
CA ASN A 59 6.25 15.50 -0.78
C ASN A 59 7.72 15.73 -1.15
N ASN A 60 8.21 15.15 -2.26
CA ASN A 60 9.56 15.42 -2.77
C ASN A 60 9.59 16.63 -3.73
N GLU A 61 8.47 16.99 -4.36
CA GLU A 61 8.34 18.16 -5.24
C GLU A 61 8.02 19.46 -4.49
N LYS A 62 7.70 19.42 -3.19
CA LYS A 62 7.66 20.61 -2.33
C LYS A 62 9.09 20.98 -1.92
N PRO A 63 9.75 21.98 -2.53
CA PRO A 63 10.99 22.51 -1.98
C PRO A 63 10.71 23.04 -0.57
N ASP A 64 11.58 22.70 0.38
CA ASP A 64 11.60 23.30 1.70
C ASP A 64 11.82 24.82 1.55
N HIS A 65 10.73 25.59 1.53
CA HIS A 65 10.77 27.05 1.61
C HIS A 65 11.13 27.55 3.03
N ARG A 66 11.80 26.72 3.85
CA ARG A 66 12.11 27.00 5.26
C ARG A 66 13.61 27.10 5.54
N THR A 67 14.40 27.60 4.60
CA THR A 67 15.76 28.11 4.90
C THR A 67 16.12 29.21 3.91
N SER A 68 15.52 30.39 4.06
CA SER A 68 16.07 31.67 3.58
C SER A 68 15.43 32.77 4.43
N GLY A 69 16.16 33.22 5.45
CA GLY A 69 15.76 34.21 6.44
C GLY A 69 16.74 34.19 7.59
#